data_AF-A0A8H3UDK5-F1
#
_entry.id   AF-A0A8H3UDK5-F1
#
_cell.length_a   1.000
_cell.length_b   1.000
_cell.length_c   1.000
_cell.angle_alpha   90.00
_cell.angle_beta   90.00
_cell.angle_gamma   90.00
#
_symmetry.space_group_name_H-M   'P 1'
#
loop_
_entity.id
_entity.type
_entity.pdbx_description
1 polymer ?
#
loop_
_entity_poly.entity_id
_entity_poly.type
_entity_poly.pdbx_seq_one_letter_code
_entity_poly.pdbx_strand_id
1 'polypeptide(L)'
;MILSLTAALPIILSLLATQSVAQVCHFGPVNSNSKSWTRGAACTRSVNDNNVFACGPSGASIVVRPARPQSQIIAHAGSSASTTMMVTCDGKDTLIGCQAGATTTLLYPGCFQGVKSVEIIVEH
;
A
#
# COMPACT_ATOMS: atom_id res chain seq x y z
N MET A 1 54.16 30.66 -26.53
CA MET A 1 52.80 31.18 -26.34
C MET A 1 51.85 29.99 -26.46
N ILE A 2 51.07 29.77 -25.42
CA ILE A 2 50.50 28.47 -25.03
C ILE A 2 49.26 28.13 -25.87
N LEU A 3 49.16 26.85 -26.22
CA LEU A 3 48.10 26.18 -26.97
C LEU A 3 46.75 26.28 -26.23
N SER A 4 45.74 26.93 -26.81
CA SER A 4 44.39 26.99 -26.26
C SER A 4 43.59 25.73 -26.62
N LEU A 5 43.60 24.74 -25.72
CA LEU A 5 42.61 23.66 -25.68
C LEU A 5 41.31 24.21 -25.07
N THR A 6 40.30 24.53 -25.88
CA THR A 6 38.94 24.77 -25.38
C THR A 6 38.27 23.42 -25.13
N ALA A 7 38.18 23.10 -23.84
CA ALA A 7 37.67 21.85 -23.30
C ALA A 7 36.19 21.62 -23.64
N ALA A 8 35.89 20.34 -23.81
CA ALA A 8 34.61 19.76 -24.17
C ALA A 8 33.49 20.02 -23.14
N LEU A 9 32.26 20.00 -23.66
CA LEU A 9 30.98 19.83 -22.97
C LEU A 9 31.07 18.84 -21.79
N PRO A 10 30.31 19.11 -20.71
CA PRO A 10 29.07 18.35 -20.58
C PRO A 10 27.87 19.25 -20.20
N ILE A 11 26.99 19.44 -21.18
CA ILE A 11 25.55 19.44 -20.91
C ILE A 11 25.25 18.04 -20.39
N ILE A 12 24.62 17.94 -19.22
CA ILE A 12 23.87 16.80 -18.63
C ILE A 12 24.15 16.83 -17.12
N LEU A 13 23.34 17.59 -16.38
CA LEU A 13 22.92 17.21 -15.04
C LEU A 13 21.61 17.94 -14.66
N SER A 14 20.70 18.01 -15.62
CA SER A 14 19.28 18.26 -15.35
C SER A 14 18.64 16.90 -15.08
N LEU A 15 17.71 16.85 -14.13
CA LEU A 15 16.91 15.69 -13.71
C LEU A 15 17.50 14.81 -12.59
N LEU A 16 17.81 15.41 -11.43
CA LEU A 16 17.26 14.82 -10.20
C LEU A 16 15.88 15.44 -9.95
N ALA A 17 14.92 15.09 -10.82
CA ALA A 17 13.54 15.06 -10.39
C ALA A 17 13.43 13.84 -9.47
N THR A 18 13.76 14.02 -8.19
CA THR A 18 13.15 13.21 -7.14
C THR A 18 11.66 13.46 -7.23
N GLN A 19 10.99 12.71 -8.09
CA GLN A 19 9.56 12.50 -7.99
C GLN A 19 9.38 11.75 -6.68
N SER A 20 9.27 12.49 -5.57
CA SER A 20 8.60 11.98 -4.39
C SER A 20 7.22 11.59 -4.88
N VAL A 21 7.04 10.29 -5.11
CA VAL A 21 5.76 9.68 -5.40
C VAL A 21 4.82 10.24 -4.35
N ALA A 22 3.88 11.11 -4.78
CA ALA A 22 2.83 11.60 -3.92
C ALA A 22 2.27 10.39 -3.17
N GLN A 23 2.16 10.44 -1.85
CA GLN A 23 1.71 9.29 -1.06
C GLN A 23 0.30 8.89 -1.50
N VAL A 24 0.23 7.96 -2.46
CA VAL A 24 -1.01 7.49 -3.09
C VAL A 24 -1.80 6.60 -2.12
N CYS A 25 -1.15 6.16 -1.04
CA CYS A 25 -1.76 5.39 0.03
C CYS A 25 -1.40 5.94 1.41
N HIS A 26 -2.35 5.86 2.33
CA HIS A 26 -2.23 6.19 3.74
C HIS A 26 -2.52 4.96 4.59
N PHE A 27 -1.88 4.89 5.76
CA PHE A 27 -2.04 3.79 6.69
C PHE A 27 -2.16 4.33 8.12
N GLY A 28 -3.00 3.68 8.92
CA GLY A 28 -3.23 4.09 10.29
C GLY A 28 -4.01 3.07 11.11
N PRO A 29 -3.94 3.13 12.44
CA PRO A 29 -4.78 2.31 13.31
C PRO A 29 -6.26 2.70 13.15
N VAL A 30 -7.16 1.74 13.39
CA VAL A 30 -8.57 2.07 13.65
C VAL A 30 -8.63 2.72 15.02
N ASN A 31 -8.78 4.03 15.08
CA ASN A 31 -8.97 4.74 16.34
C ASN A 31 -10.47 4.87 16.65
N SER A 32 -10.80 4.79 17.93
CA SER A 32 -12.19 4.89 18.42
C SER A 32 -12.74 6.33 18.42
N ASN A 33 -11.91 7.32 18.07
CA ASN A 33 -12.23 8.74 18.14
C ASN A 33 -12.35 9.46 16.78
N SER A 34 -12.19 8.76 15.65
CA SER A 34 -12.31 9.40 14.32
C SER A 34 -13.17 8.55 13.39
N LYS A 35 -14.35 9.08 13.11
CA LYS A 35 -15.33 8.67 12.09
C LYS A 35 -15.83 7.23 12.16
N SER A 36 -17.13 7.07 12.00
CA SER A 36 -17.75 5.75 11.96
C SER A 36 -17.39 5.09 10.63
N TRP A 37 -16.77 3.91 10.69
CA TRP A 37 -16.48 3.11 9.50
C TRP A 37 -17.61 2.10 9.30
N THR A 38 -18.16 2.06 8.09
CA THR A 38 -19.06 0.98 7.70
C THR A 38 -18.28 -0.12 7.01
N ARG A 39 -18.42 -1.33 7.53
CA ARG A 39 -17.86 -2.53 6.90
C ARG A 39 -18.61 -2.80 5.60
N GLY A 40 -17.86 -2.83 4.51
CA GLY A 40 -18.34 -3.16 3.18
C GLY A 40 -18.10 -4.63 2.86
N ALA A 41 -17.56 -4.89 1.66
CA ALA A 41 -17.34 -6.25 1.16
C ALA A 41 -16.11 -6.90 1.82
N ALA A 42 -16.28 -8.13 2.32
CA ALA A 42 -15.17 -8.96 2.74
C ALA A 42 -14.32 -9.41 1.54
N CYS A 43 -13.00 -9.34 1.67
CA CYS A 43 -12.09 -9.83 0.66
C CYS A 43 -11.93 -11.34 0.78
N THR A 44 -12.00 -12.03 -0.35
CA THR A 44 -11.88 -13.49 -0.39
C THR A 44 -10.40 -13.87 -0.40
N ARG A 45 -10.01 -14.75 0.52
CA ARG A 45 -8.68 -15.35 0.52
C ARG A 45 -8.55 -16.28 -0.68
N SER A 46 -7.50 -16.11 -1.47
CA SER A 46 -7.22 -17.00 -2.60
C SER A 46 -6.99 -18.42 -2.08
N VAL A 47 -7.74 -19.38 -2.65
CA VAL A 47 -7.61 -20.81 -2.29
C VAL A 47 -6.25 -21.39 -2.67
N ASN A 48 -5.60 -20.81 -3.68
CA ASN A 48 -4.29 -21.26 -4.17
C ASN A 48 -3.13 -20.55 -3.48
N ASP A 49 -3.40 -19.41 -2.83
CA ASP A 49 -2.39 -18.60 -2.15
C ASP A 49 -2.97 -18.08 -0.83
N ASN A 50 -2.66 -18.77 0.26
CA ASN A 50 -3.10 -18.44 1.61
C ASN A 50 -2.70 -17.03 2.08
N ASN A 51 -1.94 -16.26 1.31
CA ASN A 51 -1.58 -14.91 1.70
C ASN A 51 -2.08 -13.82 0.74
N VAL A 52 -2.89 -14.18 -0.25
CA VAL A 52 -3.49 -13.24 -1.20
C VAL A 52 -4.97 -13.10 -0.88
N PHE A 53 -5.44 -11.86 -0.73
CA PHE A 53 -6.83 -11.51 -0.49
C PHE A 53 -7.31 -10.63 -1.65
N ALA A 54 -8.35 -11.08 -2.36
CA ALA A 54 -8.95 -10.34 -3.45
C ALA A 54 -10.27 -9.70 -2.98
N CYS A 55 -10.40 -8.39 -3.15
CA CYS A 55 -11.49 -7.60 -2.61
C CYS A 55 -12.61 -7.37 -3.64
N GLY A 56 -13.12 -8.46 -4.22
CA GLY A 56 -14.28 -8.44 -5.12
C GLY A 56 -14.09 -7.56 -6.38
N PRO A 57 -15.17 -6.96 -6.92
CA PRO A 57 -15.14 -6.24 -8.21
C PRO A 57 -14.35 -4.93 -8.17
N SER A 58 -13.94 -4.46 -7.00
CA SER A 58 -13.10 -3.27 -6.87
C SER A 58 -11.74 -3.44 -7.56
N GLY A 59 -11.29 -4.68 -7.80
CA GLY A 59 -9.95 -4.99 -8.29
C GLY A 59 -8.86 -4.80 -7.22
N ALA A 60 -9.23 -4.40 -6.00
CA ALA A 60 -8.29 -4.26 -4.91
C ALA A 60 -7.81 -5.63 -4.40
N SER A 61 -6.56 -5.69 -3.96
CA SER A 61 -5.99 -6.90 -3.40
C SER A 61 -4.96 -6.60 -2.32
N ILE A 62 -4.78 -7.57 -1.43
CA ILE A 62 -3.73 -7.55 -0.42
C ILE A 62 -2.92 -8.83 -0.52
N VAL A 63 -1.61 -8.68 -0.58
CA VAL A 63 -0.66 -9.79 -0.43
C VAL A 63 0.09 -9.63 0.88
N VAL A 64 0.12 -10.69 1.67
CA VAL A 64 0.83 -10.73 2.94
C VAL A 64 2.05 -11.64 2.77
N ARG A 65 3.20 -11.20 3.22
CA ARG A 65 4.37 -12.07 3.36
C ARG A 65 4.72 -12.12 4.84
N PRO A 66 4.28 -13.19 5.54
CA PRO A 66 4.62 -13.37 6.94
C PRO A 66 6.14 -13.46 7.08
N ALA A 67 6.71 -12.60 7.92
CA ALA A 67 8.10 -12.67 8.32
C ALA A 67 8.20 -12.26 9.79
N ARG A 68 9.20 -12.80 10.50
CA ARG A 68 9.55 -12.33 11.84
C ARG A 68 10.64 -11.26 11.73
N PRO A 69 10.57 -10.16 12.50
CA PRO A 69 9.53 -9.79 13.47
C PRO A 69 8.32 -9.06 12.88
N GLN A 70 8.33 -8.77 11.57
CA GLN A 70 7.32 -7.95 10.89
C GLN A 70 6.92 -8.56 9.56
N SER A 71 5.63 -8.51 9.24
CA SER A 71 5.12 -9.00 7.95
C SER A 71 5.09 -7.89 6.93
N GLN A 72 5.32 -8.24 5.68
CA GLN A 72 5.16 -7.30 4.59
C GLN A 72 3.74 -7.39 4.05
N ILE A 73 3.07 -6.25 3.95
CA ILE A 73 1.73 -6.14 3.37
C ILE A 73 1.86 -5.32 2.10
N ILE A 74 1.45 -5.89 0.98
CA ILE A 74 1.35 -5.20 -0.30
C ILE A 74 -0.13 -4.98 -0.54
N ALA A 75 -0.55 -3.72 -0.61
CA ALA A 75 -1.92 -3.35 -0.88
C ALA A 75 -2.02 -2.72 -2.26
N HIS A 76 -2.97 -3.18 -3.04
CA HIS A 76 -3.31 -2.64 -4.35
C HIS A 76 -4.76 -2.17 -4.30
N ALA A 77 -5.01 -0.90 -4.64
CA ALA A 77 -6.35 -0.44 -4.96
C ALA A 77 -6.59 -0.66 -6.45
N GLY A 78 -7.75 -1.21 -6.80
CA GLY A 78 -8.06 -1.41 -8.21
C GLY A 78 -8.22 -0.10 -8.97
N SER A 79 -8.26 -0.20 -10.30
CA SER A 79 -8.07 0.93 -11.20
C SER A 79 -9.21 1.95 -11.21
N SER A 80 -10.40 1.58 -10.70
CA SER A 80 -11.62 2.36 -10.90
C SER A 80 -11.95 3.34 -9.78
N ALA A 81 -11.46 3.11 -8.56
CA ALA A 81 -11.80 3.94 -7.40
C ALA A 81 -10.76 3.86 -6.29
N SER A 82 -10.65 4.94 -5.52
CA SER A 82 -9.96 4.91 -4.24
C SER A 82 -10.61 3.88 -3.32
N THR A 83 -9.81 3.08 -2.64
CA THR A 83 -10.28 1.99 -1.80
C THR A 83 -9.61 2.05 -0.43
N THR A 84 -10.41 1.93 0.63
CA THR A 84 -9.91 1.74 1.99
C THR A 84 -10.16 0.31 2.42
N MET A 85 -9.11 -0.36 2.85
CA MET A 85 -9.14 -1.73 3.33
C MET A 85 -8.81 -1.75 4.81
N MET A 86 -9.61 -2.48 5.59
CA MET A 86 -9.27 -2.85 6.95
C MET A 86 -8.59 -4.22 6.91
N VAL A 87 -7.38 -4.27 7.44
CA VAL A 87 -6.62 -5.50 7.64
C VAL A 87 -6.62 -5.83 9.12
N THR A 88 -7.18 -6.99 9.47
CA THR A 88 -7.22 -7.48 10.84
C THR A 88 -6.15 -8.54 11.04
N CYS A 89 -5.22 -8.27 11.95
CA CYS A 89 -4.15 -9.17 12.36
C CYS A 89 -4.07 -9.26 13.87
N ASP A 90 -4.14 -10.47 14.44
CA ASP A 90 -3.89 -10.73 15.86
C ASP A 90 -4.53 -9.73 16.85
N GLY A 91 -5.80 -9.35 16.58
CA GLY A 91 -6.56 -8.42 17.43
C GLY A 91 -6.24 -6.94 17.22
N LYS A 92 -5.47 -6.60 16.18
CA LYS A 92 -5.18 -5.25 15.73
C LYS A 92 -5.74 -5.04 14.34
N ASP A 93 -6.49 -3.96 14.20
CA ASP A 93 -6.99 -3.51 12.90
C ASP A 93 -6.10 -2.39 12.39
N THR A 94 -5.85 -2.40 11.09
CA THR A 94 -5.11 -1.34 10.40
C THR A 94 -5.81 -0.99 9.11
N LEU A 95 -5.97 0.31 8.90
CA LEU A 95 -6.57 0.86 7.70
C LEU A 95 -5.48 1.12 6.68
N ILE A 96 -5.77 0.75 5.44
CA ILE A 96 -4.95 1.03 4.28
C ILE A 96 -5.86 1.70 3.26
N GLY A 97 -5.79 3.02 3.18
CA GLY A 97 -6.48 3.82 2.17
C GLY A 97 -5.56 4.05 1.00
N CYS A 98 -6.02 3.80 -0.23
CA CYS A 98 -5.23 3.95 -1.44
C CYS A 98 -6.08 4.62 -2.53
N GLN A 99 -5.50 5.51 -3.34
CA GLN A 99 -6.19 6.04 -4.53
C GLN A 99 -6.33 4.97 -5.61
N ALA A 100 -7.18 5.20 -6.61
CA ALA A 100 -7.41 4.28 -7.71
C ALA A 100 -6.08 3.89 -8.42
N GLY A 101 -5.88 2.59 -8.65
CA GLY A 101 -4.68 2.03 -9.29
C GLY A 101 -3.40 2.07 -8.45
N ALA A 102 -3.46 2.60 -7.24
CA ALA A 102 -2.30 2.71 -6.37
C ALA A 102 -1.85 1.36 -5.85
N THR A 103 -0.53 1.21 -5.70
CA THR A 103 0.06 0.08 -5.00
C THR A 103 1.00 0.61 -3.93
N THR A 104 0.92 0.04 -2.74
CA THR A 104 1.86 0.34 -1.65
C THR A 104 2.35 -0.94 -1.01
N THR A 105 3.53 -0.84 -0.39
CA THR A 105 4.11 -1.89 0.42
C THR A 105 4.44 -1.30 1.78
N LEU A 106 3.97 -1.94 2.84
CA LEU A 106 4.23 -1.54 4.22
C LEU A 106 4.73 -2.73 5.03
N LEU A 107 5.61 -2.46 5.98
CA LEU A 107 6.02 -3.44 6.97
C LEU A 107 5.14 -3.26 8.21
N TYR A 108 4.43 -4.32 8.59
CA TYR A 108 3.52 -4.31 9.71
C TYR A 108 3.99 -5.28 10.80
N PRO A 109 4.36 -4.77 11.99
CA PRO A 109 4.87 -5.60 13.09
C PRO A 109 3.79 -6.50 13.74
N GLY A 110 2.50 -6.29 13.43
CA GLY A 110 1.39 -7.00 14.07
C GLY A 110 0.75 -8.15 13.28
N CYS A 111 1.29 -8.59 12.14
CA CYS A 111 0.71 -9.66 11.31
C CYS A 111 1.58 -10.91 11.21
N PHE A 112 2.49 -11.15 12.16
CA PHE A 112 3.46 -12.26 12.10
C PHE A 112 2.81 -13.65 12.21
N GLN A 113 1.61 -13.79 12.80
CA GLN A 113 0.82 -15.03 12.74
C GLN A 113 -0.11 -15.08 11.51
N GLY A 114 -0.06 -14.05 10.66
CA GLY A 114 -0.87 -13.91 9.46
C GLY A 114 -2.03 -12.92 9.59
N VAL A 115 -2.75 -12.73 8.49
CA VAL A 115 -3.98 -11.94 8.42
C VAL A 115 -5.19 -12.83 8.71
N LYS A 116 -6.08 -12.36 9.59
CA LYS A 116 -7.34 -13.04 9.93
C LYS A 116 -8.45 -12.70 8.95
N SER A 117 -8.58 -11.42 8.60
CA SER A 117 -9.57 -10.93 7.66
C SER A 117 -9.10 -9.66 6.97
N VAL A 118 -9.60 -9.44 5.77
CA VAL A 118 -9.49 -8.18 5.04
C VAL A 118 -10.89 -7.79 4.57
N GLU A 119 -11.26 -6.53 4.78
CA GLU A 119 -12.58 -6.00 4.41
C GLU A 119 -12.40 -4.64 3.74
N ILE A 120 -13.18 -4.35 2.70
CA ILE A 120 -13.34 -2.97 2.22
C ILE A 120 -14.19 -2.23 3.24
N ILE A 121 -13.78 -1.02 3.61
CA ILE A 121 -14.55 -0.16 4.50
C ILE A 121 -14.77 1.22 3.88
N VAL A 122 -15.84 1.88 4.28
CA VAL A 122 -16.19 3.24 3.83
C VAL A 122 -16.31 4.13 5.05
N GLU A 123 -15.72 5.31 4.96
CA GLU A 123 -15.81 6.35 5.98
C GLU A 123 -17.15 7.09 5.87
N HIS A 124 -17.84 7.32 6.98
CA HIS A 124 -19.02 8.18 7.07
C HIS A 124 -18.69 9.65 7.32
#